data_AF-A0A544T9Z4-F1
#
_entry.id   AF-A0A544T9Z4-F1
#
_cell.length_a   1.000
_cell.length_b   1.000
_cell.length_c   1.000
_cell.angle_alpha   90.00
_cell.angle_beta   90.00
_cell.angle_gamma   90.00
#
_symmetry.space_group_name_H-M   'P 1'
#
loop_
_entity.id
_entity.type
_entity.pdbx_description
1 polymer ?
#
loop_
_entity_poly.entity_id
_entity_poly.type
_entity_poly.pdbx_seq_one_letter_code
_entity_poly.pdbx_strand_id
1 'polypeptide(L)' 'METKLLRIAELAKSDPKMKFTSIVHLLNKQSLMQCHLELPNKKATGINGTTKEQYSETLEENIEDLVSRLKSK' A
#
# COMPACT_ATOMS: atom_id res chain seq x y z
N MET A 1 -17.71 -14.08 -0.48
CA MET A 1 -17.05 -13.93 0.84
C MET A 1 -16.58 -12.48 0.94
N GLU A 2 -17.13 -11.70 1.85
CA GLU A 2 -16.75 -10.30 2.05
C GLU A 2 -15.37 -10.24 2.74
N THR A 3 -14.46 -9.40 2.26
CA THR A 3 -13.13 -9.25 2.87
C THR A 3 -13.16 -8.12 3.90
N LYS A 4 -12.28 -8.18 4.91
CA LYS A 4 -12.15 -7.12 5.91
C LYS A 4 -11.86 -5.74 5.30
N LEU A 5 -11.16 -5.69 4.17
CA LEU A 5 -10.86 -4.45 3.45
C LEU A 5 -12.09 -3.86 2.74
N LEU A 6 -12.95 -4.71 2.16
CA LEU A 6 -14.21 -4.25 1.56
C LEU A 6 -15.11 -3.60 2.62
N ARG A 7 -15.20 -4.24 3.81
CA ARG A 7 -15.96 -3.67 4.92
C ARG A 7 -15.42 -2.32 5.40
N ILE A 8 -14.08 -2.16 5.43
CA ILE A 8 -13.44 -0.88 5.75
C ILE A 8 -13.80 0.18 4.70
N ALA A 9 -13.77 -0.18 3.41
CA ALA A 9 -14.12 0.75 2.34
C ALA A 9 -15.58 1.21 2.41
N GLU A 10 -16.51 0.31 2.74
CA GLU A 10 -17.92 0.66 2.99
C GLU A 10 -18.08 1.62 4.16
N LEU A 11 -17.44 1.34 5.29
CA LEU A 11 -17.49 2.18 6.48
C LEU A 11 -16.84 3.56 6.24
N ALA A 12 -15.72 3.61 5.53
CA ALA A 12 -15.07 4.86 5.16
C ALA A 12 -15.95 5.72 4.24
N LYS A 13 -16.77 5.09 3.39
CA LYS A 13 -17.71 5.77 2.51
C LYS A 13 -18.95 6.28 3.26
N SER A 14 -19.45 5.53 4.25
CA SER A 14 -20.64 5.90 5.01
C SER A 14 -20.37 6.92 6.12
N ASP A 15 -19.18 6.87 6.74
CA ASP A 15 -18.72 7.85 7.72
C ASP A 15 -17.29 8.34 7.38
N PRO A 16 -17.17 9.43 6.59
CA PRO A 16 -15.86 10.00 6.24
C PRO A 16 -15.04 10.53 7.42
N LYS A 17 -15.65 10.70 8.61
CA LYS A 17 -14.94 11.14 9.83
C LYS A 17 -14.38 9.97 10.63
N MET A 18 -14.77 8.74 10.30
CA MET A 18 -14.29 7.53 10.97
C MET A 18 -12.78 7.36 10.78
N LYS A 19 -12.07 7.07 11.88
CA LYS A 19 -10.63 6.82 11.88
C LYS A 19 -10.35 5.34 12.10
N PHE A 20 -9.65 4.73 11.14
CA PHE A 20 -9.16 3.35 11.25
C PHE A 20 -7.75 3.38 11.83
N THR A 21 -7.56 2.77 13.00
CA THR A 21 -6.30 2.85 13.74
C THR A 21 -5.32 1.72 13.43
N SER A 22 -5.78 0.61 12.82
CA SER A 22 -4.91 -0.49 12.41
C SER A 22 -5.42 -1.19 11.16
N ILE A 23 -4.91 -0.77 9.99
CA ILE A 23 -5.14 -1.43 8.69
C ILE A 23 -3.96 -2.36 8.34
N VAL A 24 -2.81 -2.17 8.98
CA VAL A 24 -1.54 -2.82 8.63
C VAL A 24 -1.64 -4.34 8.63
N HIS A 25 -2.36 -4.94 9.58
CA HIS A 25 -2.51 -6.40 9.66
C HIS A 25 -3.29 -7.00 8.47
N LEU A 26 -3.98 -6.18 7.69
CA LEU A 26 -4.72 -6.58 6.49
C LEU A 26 -3.91 -6.42 5.21
N LEU A 27 -2.76 -5.75 5.27
CA LEU A 27 -1.87 -5.56 4.14
C LEU A 27 -1.04 -6.82 3.90
N ASN A 28 -0.85 -7.18 2.64
CA ASN A 28 -0.03 -8.32 2.24
C ASN A 28 0.96 -7.92 1.14
N LYS A 29 2.12 -8.59 1.12
CA LYS A 29 3.22 -8.34 0.18
C LYS A 29 2.76 -8.46 -1.29
N GLN A 30 2.03 -9.52 -1.63
CA GLN A 30 1.59 -9.78 -3.00
C GLN A 30 0.66 -8.68 -3.54
N SER A 31 -0.30 -8.22 -2.74
CA SER A 31 -1.19 -7.12 -3.13
C SER A 31 -0.45 -5.80 -3.26
N LEU A 32 0.55 -5.51 -2.41
CA LEU A 32 1.35 -4.29 -2.56
C LEU A 32 2.23 -4.34 -3.83
N MET A 33 2.79 -5.51 -4.17
CA MET A 33 3.49 -5.71 -5.45
C MET A 33 2.54 -5.50 -6.63
N GLN A 34 1.33 -6.06 -6.56
CA GLN A 34 0.32 -5.88 -7.61
C GLN A 34 -0.08 -4.41 -7.77
N CYS A 35 -0.32 -3.70 -6.65
CA CYS A 35 -0.59 -2.27 -6.69
C CYS A 35 0.55 -1.49 -7.36
N HIS A 36 1.80 -1.83 -7.07
CA HIS A 36 2.95 -1.20 -7.73
C HIS A 36 2.93 -1.39 -9.26
N LEU A 37 2.58 -2.59 -9.74
CA LEU A 37 2.45 -2.85 -11.18
C LEU A 37 1.34 -1.98 -11.81
N GLU A 38 0.21 -1.84 -11.13
CA GLU A 38 -0.97 -1.06 -11.56
C GLU A 38 -0.75 0.46 -11.51
N LEU A 39 0.25 0.96 -10.76
CA LEU A 39 0.54 2.39 -10.72
C LEU A 39 0.85 2.93 -12.13
N PRO A 40 0.37 4.11 -12.50
CA PRO A 40 0.69 4.70 -13.79
C PRO A 40 2.19 5.05 -13.87
N ASN A 41 2.82 4.71 -14.99
CA ASN A 41 4.23 5.04 -15.25
C ASN A 41 4.43 6.54 -15.51
N LYS A 42 5.69 7.01 -15.46
CA LYS A 42 6.10 8.37 -15.85
C LYS A 42 5.43 9.51 -15.05
N LYS A 43 5.12 9.26 -13.78
CA LYS A 43 4.71 10.33 -12.85
C LYS A 43 5.93 11.08 -12.33
N ALA A 44 5.73 12.34 -11.93
CA ALA A 44 6.77 13.15 -11.29
C ALA A 44 7.27 12.47 -10.01
N THR A 45 8.56 12.55 -9.76
CA THR A 45 9.19 12.01 -8.55
C THR A 45 8.80 12.81 -7.31
N GLY A 46 8.74 12.16 -6.16
CA GLY A 46 8.59 12.84 -4.86
C GLY A 46 9.89 13.50 -4.38
N ILE A 47 9.89 13.94 -3.12
CA ILE A 47 11.07 14.59 -2.49
C ILE A 47 12.34 13.74 -2.51
N ASN A 48 12.20 12.40 -2.49
CA ASN A 48 13.32 11.46 -2.54
C ASN A 48 13.86 11.21 -3.95
N GLY A 49 13.25 11.78 -5.00
CA GLY A 49 13.72 11.61 -6.38
C GLY A 49 13.56 10.20 -6.97
N THR A 50 13.06 9.22 -6.22
CA THR A 50 12.89 7.84 -6.68
C THR A 50 11.76 7.73 -7.71
N THR A 51 12.10 7.23 -8.90
CA THR A 51 11.15 6.90 -9.97
C THR A 51 10.49 5.54 -9.73
N LYS A 52 9.38 5.27 -10.42
CA LYS A 52 8.73 3.96 -10.36
C LYS A 52 9.67 2.88 -10.88
N GLU A 53 10.42 3.18 -11.92
CA GLU A 53 11.37 2.30 -12.59
C GLU A 53 12.50 1.92 -11.62
N GLN A 54 13.13 2.90 -10.96
CA GLN A 54 14.16 2.65 -9.94
C GLN A 54 13.64 1.82 -8.78
N TYR A 55 12.44 2.13 -8.28
CA TYR A 55 11.82 1.35 -7.20
C TYR A 55 11.55 -0.11 -7.62
N SER A 56 11.35 -0.35 -8.92
CA SER A 56 11.06 -1.69 -9.47
C SER A 56 12.30 -2.58 -9.54
N GLU A 57 13.51 -2.02 -9.54
CA GLU A 57 14.77 -2.79 -9.66
C GLU A 57 14.93 -3.79 -8.51
N THR A 58 14.51 -3.42 -7.30
CA THR A 58 14.51 -4.27 -6.09
C THR A 58 13.11 -4.38 -5.48
N LEU A 59 12.08 -4.50 -6.32
CA LEU A 59 10.67 -4.42 -5.90
C LEU A 59 10.35 -5.35 -4.73
N GLU A 60 10.80 -6.60 -4.78
CA GLU A 60 10.47 -7.58 -3.76
C GLU A 60 11.04 -7.21 -2.38
N GLU A 61 12.31 -6.85 -2.34
CA GLU A 61 13.03 -6.42 -1.13
C GLU A 61 12.43 -5.14 -0.57
N ASN A 62 12.12 -4.17 -1.44
CA ASN A 62 11.51 -2.90 -1.04
C ASN A 62 10.14 -3.12 -0.38
N ILE A 63 9.31 -4.01 -0.92
CA ILE A 63 8.00 -4.32 -0.34
C ILE A 63 8.14 -5.12 0.96
N GLU A 64 9.11 -6.02 1.05
CA GLU A 64 9.36 -6.78 2.27
C GLU A 64 9.82 -5.90 3.43
N ASP A 65 10.78 -5.01 3.19
CA ASP A 65 11.20 -3.98 4.15
C ASP A 65 10.02 -3.09 4.57
N LEU A 66 9.22 -2.64 3.61
CA LEU A 66 8.04 -1.82 3.89
C LEU A 66 7.05 -2.55 4.81
N VAL A 67 6.72 -3.81 4.49
CA VAL A 67 5.79 -4.61 5.31
C VAL A 67 6.35 -4.83 6.71
N SER A 68 7.65 -5.09 6.84
CA SER A 68 8.34 -5.23 8.13
C SER A 68 8.21 -3.95 8.97
N ARG A 69 8.54 -2.78 8.39
CA ARG A 69 8.43 -1.47 9.06
C ARG A 69 7.02 -1.07 9.43
N LEU A 70 6.01 -1.49 8.65
CA LEU A 70 4.62 -1.23 8.97
C LEU A 70 4.17 -2.08 10.17
N LYS A 71 4.58 -3.35 10.22
CA LYS A 71 4.17 -4.31 11.27
C LYS A 71 4.93 -4.16 12.59
N SER A 72 6.06 -3.46 12.59
CA SER A 72 6.84 -3.18 13.81
C SER A 72 6.37 -1.96 14.60
N LYS A 73 5.28 -1.32 14.16
CA LYS A 73 4.61 -0.20 14.83
C LYS A 73 3.29 -0.64 15.45
#